data_AF-A0A9D4XZB2-F1
#
_entry.id   AF-A0A9D4XZB2-F1
#
_cell.length_a   1.000
_cell.length_b   1.000
_cell.length_c   1.000
_cell.angle_alpha   90.00
_cell.angle_beta   90.00
_cell.angle_gamma   90.00
#
_symmetry.space_group_name_H-M   'P 1'
#
loop_
_entity.id
_entity.type
_entity.pdbx_description
1 polymer ?
#
loop_
_entity_poly.entity_id
_entity_poly.type
_entity_poly.pdbx_seq_one_letter_code
_entity_poly.pdbx_strand_id
1 'polypeptide(L)'
;MLQLLLKASQDKRFVCEEAERALGSMVGSMTPLPLLQKLRVSVSHKNLRIRAKAAVSLSKCVSKMVNEEMEEFGMEKLIEVAADLVNDRLPEARDAARSIATSVYEAIIKDVEVEEKMEVWQSFCHSKLTPINAISILKIVKA
;
A
#
# COMPACT_ATOMS: atom_id res chain seq x y z
N MET A 1 -13.54 10.42 3.12
CA MET A 1 -12.15 10.09 2.74
C MET A 1 -11.49 11.23 1.96
N LEU A 2 -11.95 11.55 0.74
CA LEU A 2 -11.30 12.56 -0.10
C LEU A 2 -11.14 13.95 0.57
N GLN A 3 -12.15 14.45 1.27
CA GLN A 3 -12.06 15.74 1.97
C GLN A 3 -10.97 15.77 3.05
N LEU A 4 -10.79 14.66 3.77
CA LEU A 4 -9.75 14.56 4.79
C LEU A 4 -8.36 14.53 4.16
N LEU A 5 -8.18 13.78 3.06
CA LEU A 5 -6.94 13.75 2.29
C LEU A 5 -6.60 15.13 1.69
N LEU A 6 -7.60 15.86 1.21
CA LEU A 6 -7.44 17.24 0.74
C LEU A 6 -6.91 18.14 1.85
N LYS A 7 -7.46 18.05 3.06
CA LYS A 7 -6.98 18.81 4.23
C LYS A 7 -5.58 18.40 4.67
N ALA A 8 -5.27 17.11 4.66
CA ALA A 8 -3.95 16.56 4.95
C ALA A 8 -2.88 16.86 3.87
N SER A 9 -3.25 17.54 2.78
CA SER A 9 -2.35 17.87 1.67
C SER A 9 -2.14 19.38 1.48
N GLN A 10 -2.70 20.20 2.38
CA GLN A 10 -2.63 21.67 2.29
C GLN A 10 -1.33 22.20 2.91
N ASP A 11 -0.93 23.42 2.53
CA ASP A 11 0.29 24.05 3.05
C ASP A 11 0.13 24.59 4.48
N LYS A 12 -1.11 24.76 4.97
CA LYS A 12 -1.37 25.24 6.33
C LYS A 12 -1.06 24.14 7.34
N ARG A 13 0.14 24.21 7.94
CA ARG A 13 0.69 23.21 8.86
C ARG A 13 -0.30 22.67 9.89
N PHE A 14 -0.94 23.54 10.68
CA PHE A 14 -1.91 23.12 11.71
C PHE A 14 -3.08 22.30 11.13
N VAL A 15 -3.62 22.72 9.98
CA VAL A 15 -4.72 22.01 9.31
C VAL A 15 -4.25 20.66 8.78
N CYS A 16 -3.05 20.62 8.21
CA CYS A 16 -2.44 19.42 7.68
C CYS A 16 -2.19 18.39 8.79
N GLU A 17 -1.51 18.79 9.86
CA GLU A 17 -1.18 17.92 11.00
C GLU A 17 -2.43 17.35 11.67
N GLU A 18 -3.45 18.19 11.88
CA GLU A 18 -4.70 17.75 12.48
C GLU A 18 -5.47 16.78 11.58
N ALA A 19 -5.49 17.04 10.26
CA ALA A 19 -6.10 16.14 9.29
C ALA A 19 -5.36 14.80 9.20
N GLU A 20 -4.03 14.80 9.30
CA GLU A 20 -3.22 13.59 9.34
C GLU A 20 -3.48 12.76 10.60
N ARG A 21 -3.61 13.43 11.76
CA ARG A 21 -3.98 12.77 13.02
C ARG A 21 -5.36 12.13 12.92
N ALA A 22 -6.35 12.85 12.42
CA ALA A 22 -7.69 12.31 12.19
C ALA A 22 -7.69 11.13 11.20
N LEU A 23 -6.88 11.21 10.14
CA LEU A 23 -6.70 10.13 9.16
C LEU A 23 -6.09 8.88 9.81
N GLY A 24 -5.07 9.07 10.65
CA GLY A 24 -4.47 8.00 11.45
C GLY A 24 -5.48 7.36 12.41
N SER A 25 -6.26 8.15 13.14
CA SER A 25 -7.30 7.64 14.04
C SER A 25 -8.37 6.84 13.28
N MET A 26 -8.79 7.30 12.10
CA MET A 26 -9.75 6.58 11.26
C MET A 26 -9.21 5.23 10.78
N VAL A 27 -7.95 5.18 10.31
CA VAL A 27 -7.30 3.89 9.96
C VAL A 27 -7.15 2.99 11.19
N GLY A 28 -6.92 3.58 12.36
CA GLY A 28 -6.82 2.87 13.63
C GLY A 28 -8.14 2.22 14.08
N SER A 29 -9.28 2.88 13.86
CA SER A 29 -10.58 2.48 14.42
C SER A 29 -11.53 1.78 13.45
N MET A 30 -11.33 1.90 12.14
CA MET A 30 -12.20 1.25 11.14
C MET A 30 -11.73 -0.16 10.79
N THR A 31 -12.67 -1.02 10.40
CA THR A 31 -12.39 -2.32 9.77
C THR A 31 -11.60 -2.11 8.47
N PRO A 32 -10.51 -2.86 8.24
CA PRO A 32 -9.61 -2.60 7.10
C PRO A 32 -10.29 -2.66 5.73
N LEU A 33 -11.05 -3.71 5.43
CA LEU A 33 -11.52 -3.99 4.08
C LEU A 33 -12.41 -2.88 3.46
N PRO A 34 -13.46 -2.37 4.15
CA PRO A 34 -14.25 -1.24 3.64
C PRO A 34 -13.46 0.07 3.52
N LEU A 35 -12.43 0.26 4.36
CA LEU A 35 -11.58 1.44 4.32
C LEU A 35 -10.63 1.39 3.11
N LEU A 36 -10.04 0.22 2.87
CA LEU A 36 -9.13 -0.06 1.76
C LEU A 36 -9.80 0.20 0.41
N GLN A 37 -11.05 -0.24 0.24
CA GLN A 37 -11.86 0.04 -0.96
C GLN A 37 -12.02 1.55 -1.22
N LYS A 38 -12.21 2.36 -0.17
CA LYS A 38 -12.31 3.83 -0.29
C LYS A 38 -10.96 4.49 -0.58
N LEU A 39 -9.87 3.96 -0.02
CA LEU A 39 -8.52 4.49 -0.19
C LEU A 39 -7.95 4.17 -1.59
N ARG A 40 -8.31 3.02 -2.17
CA ARG A 40 -7.80 2.56 -3.48
C ARG A 40 -8.00 3.60 -4.59
N VAL A 41 -9.12 4.30 -4.61
CA VAL A 41 -9.37 5.33 -5.65
C VAL A 41 -8.45 6.55 -5.48
N SER A 42 -7.96 6.80 -4.27
CA SER A 42 -7.15 7.99 -3.96
C SER A 42 -5.64 7.76 -4.16
N VAL A 43 -5.17 6.51 -4.23
CA VAL A 43 -3.76 6.19 -4.51
C VAL A 43 -3.37 6.32 -5.98
N SER A 44 -4.31 6.59 -6.88
CA SER A 44 -4.05 6.96 -8.28
C SER A 44 -4.32 8.45 -8.56
N HIS A 45 -4.50 9.27 -7.50
CA HIS A 45 -4.84 10.67 -7.65
C HIS A 45 -3.72 11.47 -8.33
N LYS A 46 -4.06 12.41 -9.23
CA LYS A 46 -3.08 13.21 -9.99
C LYS A 46 -2.21 14.11 -9.09
N ASN A 47 -2.81 14.71 -8.05
CA ASN A 47 -2.08 15.48 -7.04
C ASN A 47 -1.19 14.55 -6.20
N LEU A 48 0.12 14.80 -6.24
CA LEU A 48 1.13 13.96 -5.59
C LEU A 48 0.94 13.85 -4.07
N ARG A 49 0.61 14.96 -3.39
CA ARG A 49 0.45 14.99 -1.92
C ARG A 49 -0.76 14.17 -1.48
N ILE A 50 -1.89 14.31 -2.17
CA ILE A 50 -3.09 13.51 -1.91
C ILE A 50 -2.79 12.02 -2.09
N ARG A 51 -2.09 11.68 -3.18
CA ARG A 51 -1.69 10.31 -3.47
C ARG A 51 -0.79 9.73 -2.38
N ALA A 52 0.21 10.48 -1.92
CA ALA A 52 1.09 10.06 -0.85
C ALA A 52 0.35 9.86 0.49
N LYS A 53 -0.54 10.78 0.88
CA LYS A 53 -1.36 10.61 2.10
C LYS A 53 -2.31 9.42 2.01
N ALA A 54 -2.89 9.17 0.84
CA ALA A 54 -3.70 7.98 0.59
C ALA A 54 -2.86 6.70 0.68
N ALA A 55 -1.67 6.69 0.08
CA ALA A 55 -0.75 5.55 0.09
C ALA A 55 -0.33 5.18 1.52
N VAL A 56 0.07 6.16 2.34
CA VAL A 56 0.43 5.95 3.75
C VAL A 56 -0.74 5.41 4.57
N SER A 57 -1.95 5.89 4.29
CA SER A 57 -3.15 5.38 4.97
C SER A 57 -3.48 3.95 4.54
N LEU A 58 -3.29 3.65 3.26
CA LEU A 58 -3.52 2.33 2.69
C LEU A 58 -2.50 1.33 3.25
N SER A 59 -1.21 1.68 3.32
CA SER A 59 -0.19 0.79 3.88
C SER A 59 -0.44 0.47 5.36
N LYS A 60 -0.84 1.46 6.17
CA LYS A 60 -1.26 1.25 7.57
C LYS A 60 -2.52 0.40 7.71
N CYS A 61 -3.41 0.46 6.73
CA CYS A 61 -4.60 -0.37 6.68
C CYS A 61 -4.20 -1.82 6.40
N VAL A 62 -3.35 -2.05 5.38
CA VAL A 62 -2.81 -3.36 5.02
C VAL A 62 -2.03 -3.99 6.18
N SER A 63 -1.18 -3.24 6.88
CA SER A 63 -0.38 -3.78 7.99
C SER A 63 -1.21 -4.31 9.18
N LYS A 64 -2.51 -4.01 9.22
CA LYS A 64 -3.43 -4.51 10.24
C LYS A 64 -4.28 -5.70 9.77
N MET A 65 -4.21 -6.01 8.48
CA MET A 65 -5.03 -7.07 7.89
C MET A 65 -4.43 -8.43 8.21
N VAL A 66 -5.30 -9.40 8.49
CA VAL A 66 -4.91 -10.81 8.45
C VAL A 66 -4.88 -11.30 7.00
N ASN A 67 -4.24 -12.45 6.74
CA ASN A 67 -4.07 -12.98 5.38
C ASN A 67 -5.42 -13.14 4.66
N GLU A 68 -6.44 -13.61 5.37
CA GLU A 68 -7.80 -13.83 4.83
C GLU A 68 -8.43 -12.51 4.34
N GLU A 69 -8.23 -11.41 5.05
CA GLU A 69 -8.73 -10.09 4.63
C GLU A 69 -7.98 -9.58 3.40
N MET A 70 -6.67 -9.85 3.31
CA MET A 70 -5.87 -9.46 2.15
C MET A 70 -6.24 -10.26 0.91
N GLU A 71 -6.51 -11.56 1.07
CA GLU A 71 -7.05 -12.43 0.02
C GLU A 71 -8.42 -11.96 -0.45
N GLU A 72 -9.34 -11.66 0.47
CA GLU A 72 -10.69 -11.15 0.15
C GLU A 72 -10.61 -9.85 -0.65
N PHE A 73 -9.73 -8.92 -0.29
CA PHE A 73 -9.52 -7.72 -1.07
C PHE A 73 -8.88 -8.02 -2.43
N GLY A 74 -7.89 -8.91 -2.43
CA GLY A 74 -7.09 -9.35 -3.57
C GLY A 74 -5.64 -8.90 -3.47
N MET A 75 -4.75 -9.85 -3.22
CA MET A 75 -3.28 -9.65 -3.19
C MET A 75 -2.75 -9.00 -4.47
N GLU A 76 -3.31 -9.38 -5.62
CA GLU A 76 -3.01 -8.78 -6.93
C GLU A 76 -3.24 -7.27 -6.93
N LYS A 77 -4.38 -6.80 -6.40
CA LYS A 77 -4.68 -5.36 -6.35
C LYS A 77 -3.74 -4.62 -5.40
N LEU A 78 -3.31 -5.25 -4.31
CA LEU A 78 -2.35 -4.66 -3.38
C LEU A 78 -0.98 -4.51 -4.04
N ILE A 79 -0.52 -5.53 -4.77
CA ILE A 79 0.79 -5.48 -5.41
C ILE A 79 0.81 -4.54 -6.63
N GLU A 80 -0.30 -4.42 -7.36
CA GLU A 80 -0.50 -3.38 -8.38
C GLU A 80 -0.34 -1.98 -7.80
N VAL A 81 -0.99 -1.71 -6.65
CA VAL A 81 -0.87 -0.41 -5.95
C VAL A 81 0.59 -0.15 -5.54
N ALA A 82 1.28 -1.15 -5.01
CA ALA A 82 2.69 -1.01 -4.65
C ALA A 82 3.56 -0.72 -5.89
N ALA A 83 3.31 -1.42 -7.00
CA ALA A 83 4.04 -1.23 -8.25
C ALA A 83 3.86 0.18 -8.82
N ASP A 84 2.64 0.72 -8.78
CA ASP A 84 2.35 2.08 -9.24
C ASP A 84 3.05 3.15 -8.39
N LEU A 85 3.29 2.86 -7.11
CA LEU A 85 3.82 3.83 -6.13
C LEU A 85 5.31 3.69 -5.85
N VAL A 86 5.96 2.57 -6.20
CA VAL A 86 7.38 2.32 -5.86
C VAL A 86 8.34 3.35 -6.47
N ASN A 87 7.94 3.93 -7.60
CA ASN A 87 8.67 4.98 -8.32
C ASN A 87 8.03 6.37 -8.19
N ASP A 88 7.16 6.59 -7.18
CA ASP A 88 6.51 7.88 -6.98
C ASP A 88 7.51 9.02 -6.75
N ARG A 89 7.09 10.23 -7.10
CA ARG A 89 7.86 11.47 -6.87
C ARG A 89 8.00 11.81 -5.40
N LEU A 90 7.05 11.44 -4.56
CA LEU A 90 7.11 11.70 -3.12
C LEU A 90 7.68 10.50 -2.34
N PRO A 91 8.64 10.70 -1.43
CA PRO A 91 9.24 9.61 -0.66
C PRO A 91 8.22 8.84 0.17
N GLU A 92 7.23 9.51 0.75
CA GLU A 92 6.22 8.89 1.61
C GLU A 92 5.34 7.90 0.85
N ALA A 93 5.05 8.17 -0.42
CA ALA A 93 4.35 7.24 -1.30
C ALA A 93 5.21 6.00 -1.61
N ARG A 94 6.52 6.20 -1.84
CA ARG A 94 7.46 5.09 -2.08
C ARG A 94 7.68 4.23 -0.83
N ASP A 95 7.74 4.84 0.35
CA ASP A 95 7.84 4.13 1.63
C ASP A 95 6.59 3.29 1.87
N ALA A 96 5.40 3.86 1.63
CA ALA A 96 4.15 3.13 1.71
C ALA A 96 4.10 1.97 0.70
N ALA A 97 4.57 2.17 -0.53
CA ALA A 97 4.66 1.11 -1.54
C ALA A 97 5.51 -0.07 -1.08
N ARG A 98 6.69 0.21 -0.51
CA ARG A 98 7.57 -0.82 0.07
C ARG A 98 6.88 -1.58 1.19
N SER A 99 6.24 -0.86 2.11
CA SER A 99 5.48 -1.47 3.21
C SER A 99 4.37 -2.40 2.70
N ILE A 100 3.60 -1.98 1.69
CA ILE A 100 2.54 -2.82 1.10
C ILE A 100 3.13 -4.07 0.46
N ALA A 101 4.19 -3.92 -0.36
CA ALA A 101 4.83 -5.06 -1.03
C ALA A 101 5.41 -6.06 -0.03
N THR A 102 6.02 -5.59 1.06
CA THR A 102 6.51 -6.45 2.15
C THR A 102 5.37 -7.20 2.83
N SER A 103 4.26 -6.55 3.17
CA SER A 103 3.11 -7.23 3.79
C SER A 103 2.49 -8.28 2.87
N VAL A 104 2.38 -8.01 1.56
CA VAL A 104 1.89 -8.99 0.58
C VAL A 104 2.85 -10.17 0.46
N TYR A 105 4.16 -9.92 0.42
CA TYR A 105 5.16 -10.98 0.43
C TYR A 105 5.02 -11.88 1.65
N GLU A 106 5.03 -11.29 2.85
CA GLU A 106 4.89 -12.01 4.12
C GLU A 106 3.62 -12.86 4.17
N ALA A 107 2.51 -12.36 3.62
CA ALA A 107 1.27 -13.09 3.56
C ALA A 107 1.34 -14.31 2.62
N ILE A 108 1.96 -14.15 1.44
CA ILE A 108 2.10 -15.23 0.43
C ILE A 108 3.05 -16.33 0.90
N ILE A 109 4.15 -15.97 1.54
CA ILE A 109 5.22 -16.91 1.93
C ILE A 109 5.04 -17.51 3.33
N LYS A 110 3.93 -17.20 4.03
CA LYS A 110 3.69 -17.60 5.41
C LYS A 110 3.82 -19.11 5.63
N ASP A 111 3.24 -19.89 4.71
CA ASP A 111 3.16 -21.35 4.78
C ASP A 111 4.00 -22.03 3.67
N VAL A 112 4.99 -21.30 3.12
CA VAL A 112 5.91 -21.78 2.08
C VAL A 112 7.26 -22.12 2.70
N GLU A 113 7.84 -23.27 2.30
CA GLU A 113 9.18 -23.69 2.71
C GLU A 113 10.24 -22.65 2.35
N VAL A 114 11.24 -22.47 3.21
CA VAL A 114 12.20 -21.34 3.12
C VAL A 114 12.90 -21.30 1.76
N GLU A 115 13.25 -22.47 1.22
CA GLU A 115 13.92 -22.66 -0.05
C GLU A 115 13.07 -22.22 -1.26
N GLU A 116 11.73 -22.27 -1.14
CA GLU A 116 10.79 -22.00 -2.23
C GLU A 116 10.23 -20.56 -2.19
N LYS A 117 10.40 -19.83 -1.07
CA LYS A 117 9.80 -18.49 -0.87
C LYS A 117 10.08 -17.52 -2.00
N MET A 118 11.33 -17.50 -2.48
CA MET A 118 11.73 -16.58 -3.54
C MET A 118 11.18 -16.98 -4.91
N GLU A 119 11.06 -18.27 -5.19
CA GLU A 119 10.46 -18.76 -6.44
C GLU A 119 8.96 -18.48 -6.49
N VAL A 120 8.24 -18.74 -5.39
CA VAL A 120 6.81 -18.43 -5.26
C VAL A 120 6.57 -16.93 -5.41
N TRP A 121 7.37 -16.10 -4.73
CA TRP A 121 7.27 -14.64 -4.84
C TRP A 121 7.54 -14.14 -6.27
N GLN A 122 8.57 -14.67 -6.92
CA GLN A 122 8.90 -14.33 -8.30
C GLN A 122 7.76 -14.70 -9.25
N SER A 123 7.24 -15.91 -9.14
CA SER A 123 6.13 -16.39 -9.98
C SER A 123 4.87 -15.55 -9.77
N PHE A 124 4.54 -15.22 -8.52
CA PHE A 124 3.44 -14.31 -8.21
C PHE A 124 3.62 -12.94 -8.89
N CYS A 125 4.77 -12.28 -8.69
CA CYS A 125 5.03 -10.97 -9.28
C CYS A 125 4.94 -10.97 -10.81
N HIS A 126 5.54 -11.94 -11.48
CA HIS A 126 5.50 -12.04 -12.95
C HIS A 126 4.11 -12.38 -13.49
N SER A 127 3.30 -13.12 -12.74
CA SER A 127 1.94 -13.45 -13.14
C SER A 127 0.97 -12.25 -13.04
N LYS A 128 1.26 -11.29 -12.16
CA LYS A 128 0.37 -10.17 -11.82
C LYS A 128 0.80 -8.81 -12.34
N LEU A 129 2.09 -8.63 -12.64
CA LEU A 129 2.65 -7.34 -13.01
C LEU A 129 3.30 -7.38 -14.39
N THR A 130 3.43 -6.21 -15.01
CA THR A 130 4.29 -6.07 -16.19
C THR A 130 5.74 -6.39 -15.84
N PRO A 131 6.58 -6.83 -16.79
CA PRO A 131 7.98 -7.18 -16.52
C PRO A 131 8.76 -6.08 -15.79
N ILE A 132 8.54 -4.81 -16.16
CA ILE A 132 9.21 -3.66 -15.54
C ILE A 132 8.77 -3.50 -14.07
N ASN A 133 7.47 -3.57 -13.82
CA ASN A 133 6.94 -3.43 -12.46
C ASN A 133 7.34 -4.61 -11.57
N ALA A 134 7.33 -5.85 -12.10
CA ALA A 134 7.79 -7.03 -11.40
C ALA A 134 9.25 -6.86 -10.94
N ILE A 135 10.15 -6.43 -11.83
CA ILE A 135 11.57 -6.19 -11.48
C ILE A 135 11.71 -5.15 -10.37
N SER A 136 10.91 -4.07 -10.39
CA SER A 136 10.93 -3.06 -9.33
C SER A 136 10.47 -3.62 -7.98
N ILE A 137 9.40 -4.43 -7.97
CA ILE A 137 8.84 -5.03 -6.75
C ILE A 137 9.77 -6.10 -6.17
N LEU A 138 10.38 -6.94 -7.00
CA LEU A 138 11.28 -8.01 -6.56
C LEU A 138 12.49 -7.49 -5.78
N LYS A 139 12.92 -6.25 -6.02
CA LYS A 139 14.04 -5.61 -5.32
C LYS A 139 13.68 -5.09 -3.91
N ILE A 140 12.38 -5.01 -3.58
CA ILE A 140 11.91 -4.46 -2.31
C ILE A 140 12.15 -5.45 -1.17
N VAL A 141 11.76 -6.70 -1.40
CA VAL A 141 11.89 -7.77 -0.43
C VAL A 141 13.31 -8.31 -0.53
N LYS A 142 14.02 -8.30 0.59
CA LYS A 142 15.34 -8.93 0.68
C LYS A 142 15.14 -10.41 0.99
N ALA A 143 15.74 -11.27 0.17
CA ALA A 143 15.95 -12.68 0.49
C ALA A 143 16.87 -12.82 1.71
#